data_AF-A0A3Q4N2I6-F1
#
_entry.id   AF-A0A3Q4N2I6-F1
#
_cell.length_a   1.000
_cell.length_b   1.000
_cell.length_c   1.000
_cell.angle_alpha   90.00
_cell.angle_beta   90.00
_cell.angle_gamma   90.00
#
_symmetry.space_group_name_H-M   'P 1'
#
loop_
_entity.id
_entity.type
_entity.pdbx_description
1 polymer ?
#
loop_
_entity_poly.entity_id
_entity_poly.type
_entity_poly.pdbx_seq_one_letter_code
_entity_poly.pdbx_strand_id
1 'polypeptide(L)'
;MTCKVSFSLAVFFFFLQLKKDIDLEKAGLQFIPYQELQVTVSETSEPASDAAAADRDEDIEMTQEEGKLVQKENLGGDEGTEKEETSHLVENIKISDPRRGTEVKLLGLMLGENTATVVAPQITVSLQCNRCKVTADLTLNGRTPCSAQCENCTTSISAAFRPCMLHHYSDVLGYLDLQNTTAVDLVLQECELTVGCLSCSQEGPVQNLAYGQTKEFNCENCHTKLSILAESTKFHYIQPRTNKTGSSGVSYKTLRDPAVQKGKPLPEKGTCKHFKQSHRWLRFPCCGRTYPCDVCHDENQDHPMELATRMICGFCAKEQPYGNGKPCVSCGGMMTRGTYTSHWEGGQGCRNKVKMSRNDRQKYANSNKTVSRKAATEKK
;
A
#
# COMPACT_ATOMS: atom_id res chain seq x y z
N MET A 1 10.74 44.15 -44.77
CA MET A 1 11.18 42.81 -45.25
C MET A 1 10.68 41.71 -44.31
N THR A 2 9.38 41.66 -44.00
CA THR A 2 8.82 40.79 -42.94
C THR A 2 7.74 39.81 -43.42
N CYS A 3 7.39 39.78 -44.71
CA CYS A 3 6.40 38.83 -45.25
C CYS A 3 6.97 37.51 -45.81
N LYS A 4 8.29 37.36 -45.97
CA LYS A 4 8.88 36.14 -46.58
C LYS A 4 9.18 35.00 -45.61
N VAL A 5 9.26 35.26 -44.30
CA VAL A 5 9.63 34.24 -43.30
C VAL A 5 8.42 33.41 -42.85
N SER A 6 7.24 34.01 -42.74
CA SER A 6 6.02 33.32 -42.28
C SER A 6 5.49 32.28 -43.29
N PHE A 7 5.75 32.47 -44.59
CA PHE A 7 5.33 31.51 -45.62
C PHE A 7 6.20 30.24 -45.62
N SER A 8 7.48 30.35 -45.26
CA SER A 8 8.42 29.21 -45.23
C SER A 8 8.14 28.27 -44.04
N LEU A 9 7.78 28.82 -42.87
CA LEU A 9 7.46 28.02 -41.68
C LEU A 9 6.16 27.22 -41.86
N ALA A 10 5.10 27.85 -42.41
CA ALA A 10 3.82 27.18 -42.65
C ALA A 10 3.95 26.01 -43.63
N VAL A 11 4.77 26.18 -44.68
CA VAL A 11 5.07 25.11 -45.64
C VAL A 11 5.87 23.99 -44.98
N PHE A 12 6.83 24.29 -44.11
CA PHE A 12 7.60 23.28 -43.38
C PHE A 12 6.72 22.46 -42.42
N PHE A 13 5.81 23.11 -41.68
CA PHE A 13 4.84 22.41 -40.82
C PHE A 13 3.88 21.54 -41.63
N PHE A 14 3.43 22.01 -42.79
CA PHE A 14 2.57 21.25 -43.68
C PHE A 14 3.27 19.99 -44.25
N PHE A 15 4.52 20.12 -44.69
CA PHE A 15 5.30 18.97 -45.16
C PHE A 15 5.65 17.98 -44.05
N LEU A 16 5.89 18.45 -42.83
CA LEU A 16 6.12 17.59 -41.67
C LEU A 16 4.86 16.81 -41.29
N GLN A 17 3.69 17.45 -41.39
CA GLN A 17 2.39 16.82 -41.17
C GLN A 17 2.11 15.75 -42.23
N LEU A 18 2.28 16.08 -43.52
CA LEU A 18 2.14 15.14 -44.63
C LEU A 18 3.07 13.93 -44.50
N LYS A 19 4.32 14.14 -44.07
CA LYS A 19 5.26 13.03 -43.86
C LYS A 19 4.78 12.10 -42.74
N LYS A 20 4.26 12.65 -41.64
CA LYS A 20 3.67 11.85 -40.55
C LYS A 20 2.46 11.06 -41.03
N ASP A 21 1.60 11.67 -41.83
CA ASP A 21 0.39 11.03 -42.35
C ASP A 21 0.74 9.87 -43.29
N ILE A 22 1.73 10.06 -44.19
CA ILE A 22 2.26 9.00 -45.07
C ILE A 22 2.92 7.85 -44.27
N ASP A 23 3.65 8.18 -43.20
CA ASP A 23 4.29 7.19 -42.35
C ASP A 23 3.25 6.40 -41.50
N LEU A 24 2.13 7.02 -41.11
CA LEU A 24 0.98 6.37 -40.46
C LEU A 24 0.22 5.43 -41.41
N GLU A 25 0.00 5.84 -42.67
CA GLU A 25 -0.64 4.99 -43.68
C GLU A 25 0.21 3.75 -43.99
N LYS A 26 1.54 3.91 -44.09
CA LYS A 26 2.47 2.78 -44.25
C LYS A 26 2.48 1.84 -43.04
N ALA A 27 2.14 2.34 -41.85
CA ALA A 27 2.02 1.53 -40.63
C ALA A 27 0.64 0.85 -40.49
N GLY A 28 -0.28 1.04 -41.44
CA GLY A 28 -1.63 0.46 -41.40
C GLY A 28 -2.53 1.05 -40.33
N LEU A 29 -2.23 2.27 -39.86
CA LEU A 29 -2.99 2.96 -38.82
C LEU A 29 -3.88 4.02 -39.50
N GLN A 30 -5.18 3.76 -39.54
CA GLN A 30 -6.17 4.71 -40.08
C GLN A 30 -6.67 5.62 -38.96
N PHE A 31 -6.53 6.94 -39.13
CA PHE A 31 -7.02 7.93 -38.17
C PHE A 31 -8.53 8.06 -38.30
N ILE A 32 -9.28 7.53 -37.34
CA ILE A 32 -10.73 7.67 -37.29
C ILE A 32 -11.05 9.00 -36.58
N PRO A 33 -11.62 10.00 -37.27
CA PRO A 33 -12.00 11.25 -36.64
C PRO A 33 -13.06 11.01 -35.56
N TYR A 34 -13.01 11.82 -34.50
CA TYR A 34 -13.84 11.67 -33.30
C TYR A 34 -15.35 11.61 -33.59
N GLN A 35 -15.82 12.27 -34.67
CA GLN A 35 -17.23 12.21 -35.07
C GLN A 35 -17.68 10.81 -35.55
N GLU A 36 -16.79 10.02 -36.17
CA GLU A 36 -17.10 8.67 -36.64
C GLU A 36 -17.17 7.64 -35.48
N LEU A 37 -16.50 7.92 -34.36
CA LEU A 37 -16.57 7.12 -33.13
C LEU A 37 -17.89 7.30 -32.38
N GLN A 38 -18.60 8.42 -32.55
CA GLN A 38 -19.88 8.65 -31.88
C GLN A 38 -21.05 7.90 -32.55
N VAL A 39 -20.96 7.63 -33.85
CA VAL A 39 -22.01 6.91 -34.60
C VAL A 39 -21.99 5.41 -34.28
N THR A 40 -20.80 4.83 -34.09
CA THR A 40 -20.63 3.39 -33.79
C THR A 40 -21.06 2.97 -32.38
N VAL A 41 -21.22 3.92 -31.44
CA VAL A 41 -21.71 3.66 -30.08
C VAL A 41 -23.25 3.77 -30.00
N SER A 42 -23.90 4.31 -31.03
CA SER A 42 -25.34 4.60 -31.03
C SER A 42 -26.19 3.52 -31.71
N GLU A 43 -25.60 2.60 -32.48
CA GLU A 43 -26.34 1.62 -33.30
C GLU A 43 -26.42 0.19 -32.74
N THR A 44 -25.99 -0.06 -31.49
CA THR A 44 -26.14 -1.40 -30.86
C THR A 44 -27.27 -1.44 -29.83
N SER A 45 -28.51 -1.21 -30.26
CA SER A 45 -29.70 -1.72 -29.58
C SER A 45 -30.92 -1.69 -30.50
N GLU A 46 -31.15 -2.76 -31.26
CA GLU A 46 -32.49 -3.06 -31.79
C GLU A 46 -33.36 -3.73 -30.72
N PRO A 47 -34.70 -3.58 -30.81
CA PRO A 47 -35.46 -4.69 -31.38
C PRO A 47 -36.45 -4.27 -32.49
N ALA A 48 -36.63 -5.19 -33.44
CA ALA A 48 -37.51 -5.10 -34.59
C ALA A 48 -39.02 -5.11 -34.27
N SER A 49 -39.83 -4.37 -35.03
CA SER A 49 -40.86 -4.92 -35.95
C SER A 49 -41.74 -3.86 -36.65
N ASP A 50 -41.78 -3.99 -37.97
CA ASP A 50 -42.84 -3.77 -38.98
C ASP A 50 -43.68 -2.48 -39.12
N ALA A 51 -43.37 -1.80 -40.24
CA ALA A 51 -44.22 -1.57 -41.42
C ALA A 51 -45.29 -0.45 -41.46
N ALA A 52 -44.97 0.56 -42.28
CA ALA A 52 -45.69 1.00 -43.50
C ALA A 52 -46.27 2.44 -43.55
N ALA A 53 -45.78 3.15 -44.58
CA ALA A 53 -46.44 4.10 -45.49
C ALA A 53 -46.60 5.60 -45.11
N ALA A 54 -45.73 6.41 -45.75
CA ALA A 54 -46.00 7.59 -46.60
C ALA A 54 -46.90 8.74 -46.10
N ASP A 55 -46.33 9.96 -46.00
CA ASP A 55 -46.39 11.05 -47.02
C ASP A 55 -46.32 12.46 -46.37
N ARG A 56 -45.53 13.35 -47.01
CA ARG A 56 -45.57 14.85 -47.08
C ARG A 56 -45.30 15.81 -45.90
N ASP A 57 -44.32 16.67 -46.19
CA ASP A 57 -44.24 18.15 -46.19
C ASP A 57 -44.45 19.02 -44.93
N GLU A 58 -43.39 19.83 -44.73
CA GLU A 58 -43.31 21.26 -44.39
C GLU A 58 -43.73 21.85 -43.02
N ASP A 59 -42.80 22.69 -42.54
CA ASP A 59 -42.91 23.94 -41.77
C ASP A 59 -43.00 23.98 -40.23
N ILE A 60 -41.92 24.57 -39.65
CA ILE A 60 -41.87 25.76 -38.78
C ILE A 60 -42.85 25.80 -37.58
N GLU A 61 -42.35 25.77 -36.34
CA GLU A 61 -42.08 26.99 -35.54
C GLU A 61 -41.62 26.66 -34.09
N MET A 62 -40.78 27.57 -33.56
CA MET A 62 -40.28 27.62 -32.19
C MET A 62 -41.40 27.78 -31.15
N THR A 63 -41.24 27.17 -29.97
CA THR A 63 -41.59 27.84 -28.71
C THR A 63 -40.65 27.39 -27.59
N GLN A 64 -40.00 28.38 -26.99
CA GLN A 64 -39.28 28.30 -25.73
C GLN A 64 -40.29 28.40 -24.60
N GLU A 65 -40.18 27.56 -23.57
CA GLU A 65 -40.59 27.93 -22.21
C GLU A 65 -39.58 27.36 -21.21
N GLU A 66 -38.84 28.26 -20.56
CA GLU A 66 -38.06 27.96 -19.36
C GLU A 66 -38.94 28.06 -18.11
N GLY A 67 -38.79 27.07 -17.23
CA GLY A 67 -38.63 27.30 -15.79
C GLY A 67 -39.89 27.36 -14.91
N LYS A 68 -40.07 26.34 -14.06
CA LYS A 68 -40.24 26.60 -12.61
C LYS A 68 -39.90 25.40 -11.72
N LEU A 69 -39.16 25.76 -10.68
CA LEU A 69 -38.62 25.02 -9.56
C LEU A 69 -39.68 24.74 -8.49
N VAL A 70 -39.77 23.52 -7.94
CA VAL A 70 -40.30 23.27 -6.58
C VAL A 70 -39.59 22.06 -5.95
N GLN A 71 -38.92 22.35 -4.83
CA GLN A 71 -38.36 21.42 -3.84
C GLN A 71 -39.48 20.66 -3.12
N LYS A 72 -39.21 19.41 -2.72
CA LYS A 72 -39.94 18.78 -1.61
C LYS A 72 -38.97 18.11 -0.66
N GLU A 73 -38.71 18.80 0.43
CA GLU A 73 -38.10 18.27 1.64
C GLU A 73 -39.09 17.27 2.30
N ASN A 74 -38.57 16.18 2.86
CA ASN A 74 -39.11 15.67 4.10
C ASN A 74 -38.02 14.95 4.92
N LEU A 75 -37.98 15.33 6.20
CA LEU A 75 -36.99 15.03 7.23
C LEU A 75 -37.31 13.75 8.05
N GLY A 76 -36.27 13.21 8.68
CA GLY A 76 -36.29 12.29 9.83
C GLY A 76 -35.22 11.20 9.69
N GLY A 77 -34.01 11.32 10.25
CA GLY A 77 -33.62 11.10 11.66
C GLY A 77 -33.32 9.60 11.87
N ASP A 78 -32.19 9.08 12.37
CA ASP A 78 -31.23 9.53 13.37
C ASP A 78 -29.97 8.59 13.36
N GLU A 79 -28.85 9.14 13.82
CA GLU A 79 -27.55 8.61 14.28
C GLU A 79 -26.90 7.28 13.79
N GLY A 80 -25.60 7.41 13.48
CA GLY A 80 -24.59 6.42 13.92
C GLY A 80 -23.49 6.04 12.92
N THR A 81 -22.27 6.45 13.26
CA THR A 81 -20.97 5.79 13.01
C THR A 81 -20.16 6.19 11.77
N GLU A 82 -19.06 6.88 12.04
CA GLU A 82 -17.91 7.18 11.19
C GLU A 82 -17.46 5.93 10.41
N LYS A 83 -17.49 6.02 9.07
CA LYS A 83 -16.80 5.07 8.19
C LYS A 83 -15.62 5.79 7.58
N GLU A 84 -14.44 5.29 7.92
CA GLU A 84 -13.17 5.54 7.24
C GLU A 84 -13.39 5.34 5.73
N GLU A 85 -13.30 6.42 4.96
CA GLU A 85 -13.31 6.37 3.50
C GLU A 85 -11.98 5.77 3.04
N THR A 86 -11.97 4.44 2.90
CA THR A 86 -10.99 3.73 2.11
C THR A 86 -11.15 4.19 0.67
N SER A 87 -10.16 4.92 0.16
CA SER A 87 -10.06 5.31 -1.24
C SER A 87 -10.16 4.05 -2.13
N HIS A 88 -11.29 3.91 -2.80
CA HIS A 88 -11.49 2.95 -3.86
C HIS A 88 -10.47 3.25 -4.97
N LEU A 89 -9.42 2.43 -5.05
CA LEU A 89 -8.50 2.42 -6.18
C LEU A 89 -9.29 2.03 -7.43
N VAL A 90 -9.43 2.97 -8.35
CA VAL A 90 -10.00 2.73 -9.67
C VAL A 90 -8.97 1.92 -10.47
N GLU A 91 -9.25 0.64 -10.69
CA GLU A 91 -8.42 -0.31 -11.45
C GLU A 91 -8.43 -0.06 -12.98
N ASN A 92 -8.42 1.19 -13.44
CA ASN A 92 -8.55 1.50 -14.88
C ASN A 92 -7.34 2.18 -15.54
N ILE A 93 -6.21 2.29 -14.86
CA ILE A 93 -4.95 2.65 -15.52
C ILE A 93 -4.07 1.40 -15.56
N LYS A 94 -3.96 0.79 -16.75
CA LYS A 94 -2.94 -0.23 -17.03
C LYS A 94 -1.56 0.42 -16.87
N ILE A 95 -1.04 0.47 -15.65
CA ILE A 95 0.38 0.76 -15.39
C ILE A 95 1.14 -0.39 -16.05
N SER A 96 1.71 -0.14 -17.22
CA SER A 96 2.34 -1.15 -18.09
C SER A 96 3.56 -1.82 -17.49
N ASP A 97 4.05 -1.36 -16.34
CA ASP A 97 5.16 -1.97 -15.62
C ASP A 97 4.72 -2.38 -14.19
N PRO A 98 4.75 -3.68 -13.84
CA PRO A 98 4.41 -4.12 -12.50
C PRO A 98 5.38 -3.51 -11.47
N ARG A 99 4.84 -3.00 -10.36
CA ARG A 99 5.63 -2.55 -9.20
C ARG A 99 6.50 -3.71 -8.71
N ARG A 100 7.80 -3.66 -9.02
CA ARG A 100 8.79 -4.70 -8.70
C ARG A 100 10.12 -4.04 -8.33
N GLY A 101 10.97 -4.78 -7.63
CA GLY A 101 12.27 -4.28 -7.18
C GLY A 101 12.14 -3.44 -5.91
N THR A 102 13.05 -2.49 -5.73
CA THR A 102 13.12 -1.61 -4.57
C THR A 102 12.45 -0.28 -4.89
N GLU A 103 11.32 0.01 -4.25
CA GLU A 103 10.63 1.29 -4.34
C GLU A 103 11.44 2.38 -3.64
N VAL A 104 11.65 3.51 -4.31
CA VAL A 104 12.33 4.69 -3.78
C VAL A 104 11.29 5.74 -3.45
N LYS A 105 11.09 6.04 -2.17
CA LYS A 105 10.13 7.03 -1.68
C LYS A 105 10.82 8.26 -1.11
N LEU A 106 10.31 9.44 -1.43
CA LEU A 106 10.69 10.70 -0.81
C LEU A 106 9.76 11.00 0.36
N LEU A 107 10.27 10.93 1.58
CA LEU A 107 9.52 11.29 2.78
C LEU A 107 9.48 12.81 2.92
N GLY A 108 8.35 13.34 3.39
CA GLY A 108 8.15 14.78 3.54
C GLY A 108 8.20 15.54 2.21
N LEU A 109 7.80 14.90 1.10
CA LEU A 109 7.72 15.57 -0.19
C LEU A 109 6.67 16.68 -0.15
N MET A 110 7.09 17.92 -0.37
CA MET A 110 6.20 19.05 -0.58
C MET A 110 6.53 19.74 -1.91
N LEU A 111 5.51 19.86 -2.76
CA LEU A 111 5.59 20.58 -4.03
C LEU A 111 4.83 21.90 -3.87
N GLY A 112 5.37 22.97 -4.45
CA GLY A 112 4.71 24.27 -4.51
C GLY A 112 3.39 24.21 -5.27
N GLU A 113 2.52 25.20 -5.07
CA GLU A 113 1.20 25.27 -5.72
C GLU A 113 1.28 25.21 -7.25
N ASN A 114 2.32 25.80 -7.83
CA ASN A 114 2.54 25.85 -9.28
C ASN A 114 3.43 24.71 -9.81
N THR A 115 3.89 23.80 -8.95
CA THR A 115 4.73 22.66 -9.31
C THR A 115 3.85 21.44 -9.54
N ALA A 116 3.62 21.07 -10.81
CA ALA A 116 2.69 20.00 -11.16
C ALA A 116 3.28 18.60 -10.94
N THR A 117 4.42 18.34 -11.55
CA THR A 117 5.03 17.00 -11.60
C THR A 117 6.54 17.10 -11.46
N VAL A 118 7.18 16.06 -10.93
CA VAL A 118 8.64 15.94 -10.88
C VAL A 118 9.04 14.54 -11.32
N VAL A 119 9.97 14.44 -12.27
CA VAL A 119 10.50 13.16 -12.76
C VAL A 119 12.01 13.21 -12.63
N ALA A 120 12.63 12.12 -12.20
CA ALA A 120 14.09 12.00 -12.18
C ALA A 120 14.58 11.21 -13.40
N PRO A 121 15.03 11.84 -14.49
CA PRO A 121 15.68 11.12 -15.59
C PRO A 121 16.99 10.44 -15.16
N GLN A 122 17.72 11.01 -14.21
CA GLN A 122 18.98 10.49 -13.70
C GLN A 122 19.03 10.61 -12.17
N ILE A 123 19.45 9.53 -11.51
CA ILE A 123 19.64 9.50 -10.05
C ILE A 123 21.01 8.97 -9.69
N THR A 124 21.59 9.46 -8.60
CA THR A 124 22.79 8.87 -8.00
C THR A 124 22.43 8.16 -6.70
N VAL A 125 22.70 6.86 -6.62
CA VAL A 125 22.35 6.01 -5.48
C VAL A 125 23.60 5.39 -4.88
N SER A 126 23.73 5.46 -3.56
CA SER A 126 24.76 4.76 -2.80
C SER A 126 24.37 3.30 -2.62
N LEU A 127 25.10 2.40 -3.28
CA LEU A 127 24.85 0.96 -3.27
C LEU A 127 25.88 0.23 -2.38
N GLN A 128 25.38 -0.64 -1.50
CA GLN A 128 26.22 -1.55 -0.72
C GLN A 128 26.30 -2.93 -1.37
N CYS A 129 27.52 -3.42 -1.59
CA CYS A 129 27.77 -4.78 -2.06
C CYS A 129 27.33 -5.82 -1.01
N ASN A 130 26.57 -6.83 -1.43
CA ASN A 130 26.06 -7.84 -0.50
C ASN A 130 27.15 -8.75 0.08
N ARG A 131 28.27 -8.95 -0.63
CA ARG A 131 29.37 -9.83 -0.23
C ARG A 131 30.36 -9.16 0.72
N CYS A 132 30.96 -8.04 0.32
CA CYS A 132 32.01 -7.36 1.10
C CYS A 132 31.52 -6.13 1.88
N LYS A 133 30.24 -5.76 1.75
CA LYS A 133 29.61 -4.62 2.45
C LYS A 133 30.20 -3.23 2.15
N VAL A 134 31.05 -3.14 1.13
CA VAL A 134 31.58 -1.88 0.62
C VAL A 134 30.47 -1.10 -0.08
N THR A 135 30.41 0.20 0.17
CA THR A 135 29.49 1.15 -0.43
C THR A 135 30.16 1.90 -1.56
N ALA A 136 29.45 2.10 -2.67
CA ALA A 136 29.89 2.95 -3.78
C ALA A 136 28.70 3.66 -4.39
N ASP A 137 28.90 4.88 -4.87
CA ASP A 137 27.88 5.69 -5.52
C ASP A 137 27.79 5.32 -7.01
N LEU A 138 26.57 5.13 -7.48
CA LEU A 138 26.30 4.77 -8.87
C LEU A 138 25.21 5.65 -9.44
N THR A 139 25.54 6.35 -10.52
CA THR A 139 24.59 7.14 -11.29
C THR A 139 23.85 6.24 -12.28
N LEU A 140 22.53 6.25 -12.19
CA LEU A 140 21.62 5.46 -13.01
C LEU A 140 20.75 6.40 -13.83
N ASN A 141 20.72 6.14 -15.14
CA ASN A 141 19.81 6.82 -16.04
C ASN A 141 18.54 5.97 -16.18
N GLY A 142 17.40 6.65 -16.26
CA GLY A 142 16.12 5.98 -16.42
C GLY A 142 16.13 5.12 -17.68
N ARG A 143 15.68 3.86 -17.53
CA ARG A 143 15.45 2.87 -18.60
C ARG A 143 16.69 2.11 -19.11
N THR A 144 17.91 2.44 -18.67
CA THR A 144 19.10 1.64 -19.02
C THR A 144 19.62 0.85 -17.83
N PRO A 145 19.77 -0.49 -17.95
CA PRO A 145 20.45 -1.26 -16.93
C PRO A 145 21.95 -0.93 -16.94
N CYS A 146 22.51 -0.71 -15.76
CA CYS A 146 23.94 -0.56 -15.55
C CYS A 146 24.49 -1.87 -14.95
N SER A 147 25.64 -2.32 -15.44
CA SER A 147 26.39 -3.43 -14.87
C SER A 147 27.81 -2.99 -14.55
N ALA A 148 28.25 -3.21 -13.31
CA ALA A 148 29.57 -2.86 -12.82
C ALA A 148 30.17 -4.02 -12.02
N GLN A 149 31.45 -3.95 -11.71
CA GLN A 149 32.10 -4.92 -10.82
C GLN A 149 32.46 -4.24 -9.50
N CYS A 150 32.24 -4.93 -8.38
CA CYS A 150 32.66 -4.43 -7.09
C CYS A 150 34.19 -4.34 -7.02
N GLU A 151 34.74 -3.19 -6.65
CA GLU A 151 36.18 -2.97 -6.58
C GLU A 151 36.89 -3.91 -5.60
N ASN A 152 36.22 -4.29 -4.51
CA ASN A 152 36.84 -5.09 -3.45
C ASN A 152 36.68 -6.61 -3.64
N CYS A 153 35.59 -7.09 -4.23
CA CYS A 153 35.32 -8.53 -4.35
C CYS A 153 35.00 -9.00 -5.77
N THR A 154 35.22 -8.11 -6.76
CA THR A 154 35.05 -8.32 -8.21
C THR A 154 33.71 -8.92 -8.62
N THR A 155 32.73 -8.88 -7.73
CA THR A 155 31.41 -9.46 -7.95
C THR A 155 30.65 -8.56 -8.91
N SER A 156 30.04 -9.17 -9.93
CA SER A 156 29.19 -8.46 -10.87
C SER A 156 27.95 -7.91 -10.16
N ILE A 157 27.74 -6.61 -10.29
CA ILE A 157 26.63 -5.83 -9.76
C ILE A 157 25.82 -5.38 -10.95
N SER A 158 24.50 -5.50 -10.88
CA SER A 158 23.59 -4.90 -11.87
C SER A 158 22.54 -4.07 -11.18
N ALA A 159 22.30 -2.87 -11.71
CA ALA A 159 21.31 -1.93 -11.20
C ALA A 159 20.56 -1.31 -12.38
N ALA A 160 19.24 -1.31 -12.33
CA ALA A 160 18.41 -0.62 -13.33
C ALA A 160 17.39 0.28 -12.63
N PHE A 161 17.27 1.52 -13.11
CA PHE A 161 16.33 2.49 -12.57
C PHE A 161 15.13 2.67 -13.49
N ARG A 162 13.93 2.51 -12.92
CA ARG A 162 12.65 2.83 -13.54
C ARG A 162 12.08 4.10 -12.89
N PRO A 163 12.16 5.26 -13.56
CA PRO A 163 11.63 6.50 -13.02
C PRO A 163 10.10 6.45 -12.93
N CYS A 164 9.55 7.10 -11.91
CA CYS A 164 8.13 7.39 -11.77
C CYS A 164 7.92 8.90 -11.71
N MET A 165 6.68 9.32 -11.91
CA MET A 165 6.28 10.71 -11.80
C MET A 165 5.82 11.00 -10.37
N LEU A 166 6.54 11.92 -9.71
CA LEU A 166 6.13 12.51 -8.45
C LEU A 166 5.08 13.59 -8.71
N HIS A 167 4.11 13.68 -7.81
CA HIS A 167 3.08 14.72 -7.77
C HIS A 167 2.55 14.81 -6.33
N HIS A 168 1.64 15.75 -6.02
CA HIS A 168 1.15 15.97 -4.65
C HIS A 168 0.55 14.75 -3.95
N TYR A 169 0.15 13.71 -4.70
CA TYR A 169 -0.44 12.48 -4.17
C TYR A 169 0.45 11.23 -4.35
N SER A 170 1.66 11.38 -4.88
CA SER A 170 2.60 10.28 -5.07
C SER A 170 4.02 10.73 -4.74
N ASP A 171 4.57 10.09 -3.71
CA ASP A 171 5.91 10.30 -3.17
C ASP A 171 6.96 9.32 -3.74
N VAL A 172 6.57 8.54 -4.75
CA VAL A 172 7.42 7.48 -5.33
C VAL A 172 8.27 8.04 -6.47
N LEU A 173 9.57 8.18 -6.23
CA LEU A 173 10.55 8.64 -7.22
C LEU A 173 10.74 7.62 -8.34
N GLY A 174 10.65 6.33 -8.00
CA GLY A 174 10.77 5.24 -8.95
C GLY A 174 11.07 3.89 -8.29
N TYR A 175 11.49 2.94 -9.12
CA TYR A 175 11.84 1.58 -8.70
C TYR A 175 13.26 1.22 -9.16
N LEU A 176 14.02 0.57 -8.28
CA LEU A 176 15.36 0.07 -8.52
C LEU A 176 15.34 -1.47 -8.60
N ASP A 177 15.77 -2.01 -9.73
CA ASP A 177 16.11 -3.43 -9.83
C ASP A 177 17.59 -3.60 -9.52
N LEU A 178 17.88 -4.20 -8.36
CA LEU A 178 19.25 -4.40 -7.88
C LEU A 178 19.60 -5.89 -7.88
N GLN A 179 20.82 -6.21 -8.31
CA GLN A 179 21.42 -7.53 -8.23
C GLN A 179 22.78 -7.45 -7.53
N ASN A 180 22.98 -8.32 -6.54
CA ASN A 180 24.18 -8.38 -5.70
C ASN A 180 24.52 -7.11 -4.90
N THR A 181 23.61 -6.14 -4.88
CA THR A 181 23.68 -4.91 -4.09
C THR A 181 22.37 -4.59 -3.38
N THR A 182 22.47 -3.70 -2.41
CA THR A 182 21.34 -3.08 -1.71
C THR A 182 21.51 -1.56 -1.74
N ALA A 183 20.43 -0.81 -1.95
CA ALA A 183 20.46 0.64 -1.88
C ALA A 183 20.50 1.09 -0.42
N VAL A 184 21.45 1.97 -0.09
CA VAL A 184 21.65 2.52 1.25
C VAL A 184 21.13 3.94 1.32
N ASP A 185 21.48 4.77 0.34
CA ASP A 185 21.13 6.19 0.30
C ASP A 185 20.90 6.67 -1.14
N LEU A 186 20.21 7.78 -1.30
CA LEU A 186 20.06 8.52 -2.55
C LEU A 186 20.75 9.88 -2.40
N VAL A 187 21.75 10.13 -3.24
CA VAL A 187 22.47 11.40 -3.29
C VAL A 187 21.63 12.40 -4.10
N LEU A 188 20.62 12.98 -3.45
CA LEU A 188 19.62 13.84 -4.09
C LEU A 188 20.23 15.08 -4.77
N GLN A 189 21.36 15.58 -4.25
CA GLN A 189 22.06 16.73 -4.81
C GLN A 189 22.64 16.46 -6.21
N GLU A 190 23.03 15.21 -6.47
CA GLU A 190 23.61 14.77 -7.76
C GLU A 190 22.55 14.19 -8.71
N CYS A 191 21.28 14.22 -8.33
CA CYS A 191 20.19 13.81 -9.21
C CYS A 191 19.83 14.93 -10.19
N GLU A 192 19.53 14.57 -11.42
CA GLU A 192 18.92 15.46 -12.41
C GLU A 192 17.42 15.22 -12.43
N LEU A 193 16.65 16.27 -12.15
CA LEU A 193 15.19 16.25 -12.09
C LEU A 193 14.62 17.11 -13.21
N THR A 194 13.44 16.76 -13.67
CA THR A 194 12.62 17.53 -14.60
C THR A 194 11.31 17.87 -13.91
N VAL A 195 10.97 19.15 -13.87
CA VAL A 195 9.83 19.68 -13.13
C VAL A 195 8.82 20.30 -14.08
N GLY A 196 7.57 19.84 -14.01
CA GLY A 196 6.45 20.42 -14.74
C GLY A 196 5.84 21.62 -14.01
N CYS A 197 5.63 22.72 -14.73
CA CYS A 197 4.90 23.88 -14.23
C CYS A 197 3.40 23.72 -14.48
N LEU A 198 2.57 23.91 -13.45
CA LEU A 198 1.11 23.84 -13.57
C LEU A 198 0.54 25.03 -14.36
N SER A 199 1.16 26.21 -14.27
CA SER A 199 0.64 27.45 -14.85
C SER A 199 0.80 27.53 -16.38
N CYS A 200 1.87 26.96 -16.94
CA CYS A 200 2.13 26.99 -18.38
C CYS A 200 2.36 25.61 -19.02
N SER A 201 2.26 24.54 -18.24
CA SER A 201 2.42 23.15 -18.68
C SER A 201 3.75 22.86 -19.39
N GLN A 202 4.79 23.67 -19.13
CA GLN A 202 6.15 23.42 -19.61
C GLN A 202 6.97 22.73 -18.52
N GLU A 203 7.91 21.90 -18.96
CA GLU A 203 8.86 21.19 -18.11
C GLU A 203 10.23 21.88 -18.14
N GLY A 204 10.94 21.89 -17.01
CA GLY A 204 12.29 22.47 -16.92
C GLY A 204 13.21 21.65 -16.01
N PRO A 205 14.54 21.68 -16.25
CA PRO A 205 15.50 20.93 -15.47
C PRO A 205 15.75 21.55 -14.09
N VAL A 206 15.98 20.71 -13.09
CA VAL A 206 16.34 21.10 -11.72
C VAL A 206 17.40 20.15 -11.20
N GLN A 207 18.48 20.70 -10.68
CA GLN A 207 19.59 19.95 -10.08
C GLN A 207 19.86 20.48 -8.66
N ASN A 208 20.76 19.86 -7.90
CA ASN A 208 21.17 20.32 -6.57
C ASN A 208 19.99 20.47 -5.59
N LEU A 209 19.12 19.46 -5.50
CA LEU A 209 18.08 19.39 -4.48
C LEU A 209 18.66 18.78 -3.21
N ALA A 210 18.51 19.45 -2.08
CA ALA A 210 19.04 19.02 -0.79
C ALA A 210 17.91 18.56 0.15
N TYR A 211 18.20 17.58 1.00
CA TYR A 211 17.23 17.13 2.00
C TYR A 211 16.95 18.21 3.04
N GLY A 212 15.69 18.31 3.46
CA GLY A 212 15.22 19.23 4.50
C GLY A 212 15.26 20.72 4.12
N GLN A 213 15.61 21.05 2.88
CA GLN A 213 15.64 22.42 2.38
C GLN A 213 14.65 22.60 1.24
N THR A 214 13.78 23.60 1.34
CA THR A 214 12.89 23.97 0.24
C THR A 214 13.69 24.66 -0.85
N LYS A 215 13.80 24.02 -2.01
CA LYS A 215 14.42 24.61 -3.19
C LYS A 215 13.37 25.40 -3.96
N GLU A 216 13.54 26.71 -4.03
CA GLU A 216 12.69 27.62 -4.79
C GLU A 216 13.38 28.08 -6.07
N PHE A 217 12.64 28.13 -7.18
CA PHE A 217 13.13 28.59 -8.48
C PHE A 217 11.95 29.07 -9.34
N ASN A 218 12.22 29.74 -10.45
CA ASN A 218 11.17 30.24 -11.33
C ASN A 218 11.10 29.38 -12.59
N CYS A 219 9.88 29.19 -13.11
CA CYS A 219 9.68 28.54 -14.40
C CYS A 219 10.39 29.35 -15.51
N GLU A 220 11.10 28.66 -16.41
CA GLU A 220 11.82 29.29 -17.53
C GLU A 220 10.90 29.95 -18.56
N ASN A 221 9.64 29.50 -18.65
CA ASN A 221 8.68 29.98 -19.66
C ASN A 221 7.72 31.07 -19.12
N CYS A 222 7.16 30.89 -17.93
CA CYS A 222 6.17 31.83 -17.37
C CYS A 222 6.65 32.59 -16.13
N HIS A 223 7.87 32.33 -15.66
CA HIS A 223 8.48 32.94 -14.47
C HIS A 223 7.71 32.77 -13.15
N THR A 224 6.68 31.92 -13.14
CA THR A 224 5.95 31.58 -11.91
C THR A 224 6.88 30.83 -10.95
N LYS A 225 6.77 31.14 -9.66
CA LYS A 225 7.57 30.52 -8.60
C LYS A 225 7.17 29.04 -8.42
N LEU A 226 8.17 28.18 -8.47
CA LEU A 226 8.11 26.73 -8.23
C LEU A 226 8.91 26.41 -6.96
N SER A 227 8.50 25.36 -6.24
CA SER A 227 9.23 24.92 -5.05
C SER A 227 9.15 23.42 -4.83
N ILE A 228 10.24 22.83 -4.35
CA ILE A 228 10.33 21.39 -4.05
C ILE A 228 11.06 21.23 -2.71
N LEU A 229 10.50 20.43 -1.82
CA LEU A 229 11.09 19.99 -0.56
C LEU A 229 11.01 18.47 -0.48
N ALA A 230 12.07 17.82 -0.04
CA ALA A 230 12.05 16.42 0.39
C ALA A 230 12.86 16.32 1.68
N GLU A 231 12.34 15.64 2.70
CA GLU A 231 13.01 15.53 4.01
C GLU A 231 14.02 14.39 4.06
N SER A 232 13.68 13.24 3.47
CA SER A 232 14.56 12.07 3.44
C SER A 232 14.11 11.06 2.38
N THR A 233 14.93 10.05 2.12
CA THR A 233 14.56 8.91 1.27
C THR A 233 14.33 7.64 2.07
N LYS A 234 13.40 6.82 1.58
CA LYS A 234 13.13 5.48 2.11
C LYS A 234 13.10 4.47 0.97
N PHE A 235 13.89 3.42 1.14
CA PHE A 235 13.90 2.27 0.24
C PHE A 235 12.97 1.18 0.77
N HIS A 236 12.01 0.74 -0.05
CA HIS A 236 11.08 -0.33 0.29
C HIS A 236 11.16 -1.45 -0.74
N TYR A 237 11.70 -2.60 -0.36
CA TYR A 237 11.78 -3.75 -1.25
C TYR A 237 10.40 -4.39 -1.50
N ILE A 238 9.95 -4.34 -2.75
CA ILE A 238 8.73 -4.99 -3.22
C ILE A 238 9.10 -6.37 -3.77
N GLN A 239 8.66 -7.40 -3.06
CA GLN A 239 8.86 -8.77 -3.52
C GLN A 239 8.07 -8.99 -4.83
N PRO A 240 8.72 -9.42 -5.94
CA PRO A 240 8.04 -9.68 -7.19
C PRO A 240 6.90 -10.68 -7.00
N ARG A 241 5.69 -10.34 -7.44
CA ARG A 241 4.57 -11.29 -7.52
C ARG A 241 4.87 -12.24 -8.67
N THR A 242 5.38 -13.43 -8.35
CA THR A 242 5.45 -14.52 -9.34
C THR A 242 4.04 -15.08 -9.52
N ASN A 243 3.44 -14.92 -10.71
CA ASN A 243 2.24 -15.65 -11.10
C ASN A 243 2.65 -17.13 -11.30
N LYS A 244 2.75 -17.87 -10.19
CA LYS A 244 2.98 -19.31 -10.21
C LYS A 244 1.65 -20.02 -10.48
N THR A 245 1.39 -20.36 -11.73
CA THR A 245 0.66 -21.59 -12.04
C THR A 245 1.57 -22.75 -11.62
N GLY A 246 1.27 -23.36 -10.48
CA GLY A 246 1.98 -24.54 -9.98
C GLY A 246 2.87 -24.27 -8.76
N SER A 247 2.41 -24.80 -7.63
CA SER A 247 3.15 -25.31 -6.47
C SER A 247 4.39 -24.54 -5.96
N SER A 248 4.26 -24.09 -4.71
CA SER A 248 5.32 -23.98 -3.69
C SER A 248 6.39 -22.89 -3.86
N GLY A 249 6.54 -22.07 -2.81
CA GLY A 249 7.64 -21.12 -2.66
C GLY A 249 7.17 -19.81 -2.03
N VAL A 250 7.26 -19.79 -0.71
CA VAL A 250 6.69 -18.87 0.27
C VAL A 250 7.30 -17.47 0.16
N SER A 251 6.44 -16.46 0.03
CA SER A 251 6.76 -15.05 0.23
C SER A 251 6.85 -14.78 1.74
N TYR A 252 7.90 -14.09 2.18
CA TYR A 252 7.97 -13.47 3.51
C TYR A 252 7.06 -12.23 3.61
N LYS A 253 5.86 -12.28 3.01
CA LYS A 253 4.68 -11.81 3.75
C LYS A 253 4.84 -12.43 5.12
N THR A 254 4.75 -11.64 6.19
CA THR A 254 4.63 -12.15 7.56
C THR A 254 3.96 -13.50 7.47
N LEU A 255 4.71 -14.59 7.71
CA LEU A 255 4.23 -15.96 7.59
C LEU A 255 3.09 -16.04 8.61
N ARG A 256 1.91 -15.59 8.20
CA ARG A 256 0.67 -15.89 8.84
C ARG A 256 0.43 -17.26 8.28
N ASP A 257 0.71 -18.22 9.13
CA ASP A 257 0.17 -19.55 8.96
C ASP A 257 -1.30 -19.37 8.52
N PRO A 258 -1.67 -19.86 7.31
CA PRO A 258 -3.03 -19.76 6.79
C PRO A 258 -4.10 -20.26 7.77
N ALA A 259 -3.72 -21.06 8.78
CA ALA A 259 -4.57 -21.52 9.86
C ALA A 259 -4.99 -20.42 10.87
N VAL A 260 -4.31 -19.26 10.91
CA VAL A 260 -4.54 -18.22 11.93
C VAL A 260 -5.47 -17.13 11.39
N GLN A 261 -6.78 -17.40 11.44
CA GLN A 261 -7.82 -16.40 11.16
C GLN A 261 -8.05 -15.52 12.38
N LYS A 262 -7.75 -14.21 12.28
CA LYS A 262 -8.02 -13.23 13.34
C LYS A 262 -9.49 -13.31 13.77
N GLY A 263 -9.74 -13.39 15.08
CA GLY A 263 -11.07 -13.45 15.68
C GLY A 263 -11.57 -14.87 15.98
N LYS A 264 -10.96 -15.92 15.42
CA LYS A 264 -11.31 -17.31 15.72
C LYS A 264 -10.29 -17.95 16.68
N PRO A 265 -10.70 -18.93 17.50
CA PRO A 265 -9.77 -19.67 18.33
C PRO A 265 -8.82 -20.50 17.46
N LEU A 266 -7.57 -20.62 17.91
CA LEU A 266 -6.60 -21.53 17.31
C LEU A 266 -7.02 -22.99 17.52
N PRO A 267 -6.49 -23.93 16.71
CA PRO A 267 -6.63 -25.37 16.98
C PRO A 267 -6.26 -25.68 18.43
N GLU A 268 -7.11 -26.45 19.11
CA GLU A 268 -6.98 -26.77 20.55
C GLU A 268 -6.80 -25.54 21.47
N LYS A 269 -7.30 -24.36 21.06
CA LYS A 269 -7.09 -23.08 21.77
C LYS A 269 -5.60 -22.76 21.98
N GLY A 270 -4.75 -23.21 21.06
CA GLY A 270 -3.33 -22.93 21.04
C GLY A 270 -2.46 -23.76 21.98
N THR A 271 -2.98 -24.87 22.54
CA THR A 271 -2.19 -25.78 23.37
C THR A 271 -1.29 -26.70 22.54
N CYS A 272 -0.27 -27.27 23.18
CA CYS A 272 0.52 -28.37 22.62
C CYS A 272 0.71 -29.50 23.64
N LYS A 273 1.33 -30.60 23.18
CA LYS A 273 1.67 -31.75 24.03
C LYS A 273 2.59 -31.36 25.19
N HIS A 274 3.53 -30.44 24.96
CA HIS A 274 4.49 -29.99 25.99
C HIS A 274 3.83 -29.07 27.03
N PHE A 275 2.94 -28.18 26.61
CA PHE A 275 2.30 -27.19 27.49
C PHE A 275 0.77 -27.13 27.32
N LYS A 276 0.07 -28.07 27.97
CA LYS A 276 -1.41 -28.16 27.96
C LYS A 276 -2.12 -26.96 28.59
N GLN A 277 -1.43 -26.17 29.40
CA GLN A 277 -1.98 -24.98 30.08
C GLN A 277 -1.56 -23.67 29.40
N SER A 278 -0.82 -23.75 28.30
CA SER A 278 -0.40 -22.60 27.50
C SER A 278 -1.36 -22.44 26.33
N HIS A 279 -2.15 -21.36 26.35
CA HIS A 279 -3.03 -20.96 25.26
C HIS A 279 -2.41 -19.81 24.46
N ARG A 280 -1.09 -19.89 24.22
CA ARG A 280 -0.32 -18.92 23.43
C ARG A 280 0.49 -19.65 22.38
N TRP A 281 0.57 -19.06 21.20
CA TRP A 281 1.61 -19.37 20.22
C TRP A 281 2.64 -18.26 20.23
N LEU A 282 3.90 -18.60 20.01
CA LEU A 282 5.04 -17.70 19.96
C LEU A 282 5.44 -17.50 18.50
N ARG A 283 5.67 -16.25 18.10
CA ARG A 283 6.26 -15.93 16.78
C ARG A 283 7.77 -15.81 16.95
N PHE A 284 8.50 -16.75 16.37
CA PHE A 284 9.95 -16.79 16.47
C PHE A 284 10.59 -15.89 15.40
N PRO A 285 11.48 -14.95 15.76
CA PRO A 285 12.10 -14.04 14.81
C PRO A 285 13.08 -14.75 13.86
N CYS A 286 13.69 -15.86 14.28
CA CYS A 286 14.65 -16.63 13.47
C CYS A 286 14.06 -17.16 12.14
N CYS A 287 12.79 -17.61 12.13
CA CYS A 287 12.13 -18.16 10.95
C CYS A 287 10.81 -17.48 10.58
N GLY A 288 10.33 -16.56 11.43
CA GLY A 288 9.04 -15.88 11.26
C GLY A 288 7.82 -16.81 11.40
N ARG A 289 8.01 -18.08 11.78
CA ARG A 289 6.94 -19.06 11.99
C ARG A 289 6.39 -18.97 13.41
N THR A 290 5.21 -19.56 13.60
CA THR A 290 4.50 -19.54 14.88
C THR A 290 4.37 -20.94 15.43
N TYR A 291 4.82 -21.16 16.66
CA TYR A 291 4.69 -22.46 17.34
C TYR A 291 4.12 -22.29 18.76
N PRO A 292 3.43 -23.29 19.32
CA PRO A 292 2.90 -23.23 20.69
C PRO A 292 3.98 -23.02 21.76
N CYS A 293 5.18 -23.55 21.53
CA CYS A 293 6.33 -23.43 22.42
C CYS A 293 7.66 -23.56 21.67
N ASP A 294 8.74 -23.36 22.41
CA ASP A 294 10.13 -23.59 22.02
C ASP A 294 10.40 -25.03 21.57
N VAL A 295 9.95 -26.02 22.34
CA VAL A 295 10.17 -27.43 21.99
C VAL A 295 9.50 -27.81 20.67
N CYS A 296 8.27 -27.32 20.41
CA CYS A 296 7.61 -27.51 19.12
C CYS A 296 8.34 -26.81 17.97
N HIS A 297 9.05 -25.71 18.22
CA HIS A 297 9.84 -25.07 17.18
C HIS A 297 11.03 -25.96 16.80
N ASP A 298 11.79 -26.41 17.80
CA ASP A 298 13.02 -27.18 17.59
C ASP A 298 12.75 -28.59 17.03
N GLU A 299 11.60 -29.19 17.34
CA GLU A 299 11.17 -30.47 16.72
C GLU A 299 10.84 -30.33 15.22
N ASN A 300 10.51 -29.13 14.75
CA ASN A 300 10.05 -28.89 13.39
C ASN A 300 11.03 -28.09 12.52
N GLN A 301 12.07 -27.48 13.10
CA GLN A 301 13.03 -26.61 12.40
C GLN A 301 14.48 -27.04 12.66
N ASP A 302 15.31 -27.01 11.61
CA ASP A 302 16.73 -27.39 11.66
C ASP A 302 17.66 -26.25 12.12
N HIS A 303 17.21 -25.39 13.03
CA HIS A 303 18.01 -24.31 13.58
C HIS A 303 17.62 -23.97 15.03
N PRO A 304 18.56 -23.45 15.85
CA PRO A 304 18.24 -23.06 17.22
C PRO A 304 17.20 -21.93 17.23
N MET A 305 16.32 -21.97 18.23
CA MET A 305 15.32 -20.92 18.42
C MET A 305 15.93 -19.63 18.97
N GLU A 306 15.45 -18.49 18.48
CA GLU A 306 15.69 -17.17 19.06
C GLU A 306 14.44 -16.75 19.87
N LEU A 307 14.64 -16.03 20.99
CA LEU A 307 13.54 -15.67 21.89
C LEU A 307 12.44 -14.87 21.18
N ALA A 308 11.19 -15.32 21.31
CA ALA A 308 10.04 -14.71 20.67
C ALA A 308 9.69 -13.34 21.29
N THR A 309 9.64 -12.29 20.45
CA THR A 309 9.24 -10.93 20.84
C THR A 309 7.72 -10.69 20.76
N ARG A 310 6.99 -11.57 20.07
CA ARG A 310 5.53 -11.49 19.86
C ARG A 310 4.85 -12.82 20.16
N MET A 311 3.60 -12.75 20.62
CA MET A 311 2.76 -13.93 20.87
C MET A 311 1.38 -13.77 20.23
N ILE A 312 0.71 -14.90 19.98
CA ILE A 312 -0.64 -14.99 19.43
C ILE A 312 -1.55 -15.64 20.47
N CYS A 313 -2.69 -15.01 20.72
CA CYS A 313 -3.71 -15.52 21.64
C CYS A 313 -4.40 -16.76 21.07
N GLY A 314 -4.44 -17.85 21.82
CA GLY A 314 -5.13 -19.09 21.44
C GLY A 314 -6.65 -18.97 21.35
N PHE A 315 -7.26 -17.96 21.97
CA PHE A 315 -8.72 -17.81 22.00
C PHE A 315 -9.28 -16.95 20.86
N CYS A 316 -8.55 -15.92 20.43
CA CYS A 316 -9.02 -14.97 19.41
C CYS A 316 -8.04 -14.77 18.26
N ALA A 317 -6.94 -15.53 18.22
CA ALA A 317 -5.88 -15.42 17.22
C ALA A 317 -5.30 -14.00 17.07
N LYS A 318 -5.44 -13.14 18.09
CA LYS A 318 -4.85 -11.80 18.10
C LYS A 318 -3.36 -11.90 18.40
N GLU A 319 -2.56 -11.32 17.53
CA GLU A 319 -1.13 -11.14 17.74
C GLU A 319 -0.85 -9.89 18.59
N GLN A 320 0.01 -10.01 19.59
CA GLN A 320 0.34 -8.98 20.57
C GLN A 320 1.82 -9.10 21.03
N PRO A 321 2.41 -8.05 21.62
CA PRO A 321 3.76 -8.12 22.19
C PRO A 321 3.89 -9.25 23.21
N TYR A 322 5.08 -9.84 23.32
CA TYR A 322 5.34 -10.82 24.37
C TYR A 322 5.22 -10.18 25.76
N GLY A 323 4.51 -10.84 26.66
CA GLY A 323 4.16 -10.36 27.99
C GLY A 323 3.68 -11.52 28.84
N ASN A 324 4.57 -12.05 29.67
CA ASN A 324 4.23 -13.16 30.55
C ASN A 324 3.24 -12.68 31.63
N GLY A 325 2.17 -13.43 31.89
CA GLY A 325 1.21 -13.08 32.93
C GLY A 325 0.21 -11.95 32.58
N LYS A 326 0.21 -11.42 31.35
CA LYS A 326 -0.78 -10.42 30.91
C LYS A 326 -1.95 -11.09 30.15
N PRO A 327 -3.20 -10.65 30.37
CA PRO A 327 -4.34 -11.11 29.57
C PRO A 327 -4.23 -10.60 28.14
N CYS A 328 -4.95 -11.24 27.21
CA CYS A 328 -5.01 -10.79 25.83
C CYS A 328 -5.63 -9.40 25.71
N VAL A 329 -4.99 -8.50 24.97
CA VAL A 329 -5.48 -7.12 24.75
C VAL A 329 -6.82 -7.05 24.01
N SER A 330 -7.21 -8.12 23.29
CA SER A 330 -8.42 -8.12 22.46
C SER A 330 -9.61 -8.83 23.12
N CYS A 331 -9.39 -9.97 23.78
CA CYS A 331 -10.47 -10.76 24.38
C CYS A 331 -10.40 -10.87 25.90
N GLY A 332 -9.39 -10.27 26.54
CA GLY A 332 -9.17 -10.37 27.99
C GLY A 332 -8.78 -11.76 28.50
N GLY A 333 -8.72 -12.77 27.63
CA GLY A 333 -8.42 -14.15 28.00
C GLY A 333 -6.99 -14.32 28.50
N MET A 334 -6.82 -15.08 29.58
CA MET A 334 -5.51 -15.38 30.16
C MET A 334 -4.85 -16.55 29.40
N MET A 335 -3.71 -16.32 28.76
CA MET A 335 -3.06 -17.31 27.88
C MET A 335 -2.03 -18.19 28.58
N THR A 336 -1.60 -17.79 29.76
CA THR A 336 -0.71 -18.58 30.63
C THR A 336 -1.46 -18.83 31.92
N ARG A 337 -1.04 -19.83 32.70
CA ARG A 337 -1.53 -19.92 34.08
C ARG A 337 -1.11 -18.64 34.79
N GLY A 338 -2.04 -17.70 34.95
CA GLY A 338 -1.81 -16.50 35.73
C GLY A 338 -1.30 -16.90 37.10
N THR A 339 -0.62 -15.98 37.77
CA THR A 339 -0.25 -16.11 39.18
C THR A 339 -1.54 -16.21 40.00
N TYR A 340 -2.14 -17.40 39.98
CA TYR A 340 -3.36 -17.72 40.69
C TYR A 340 -2.95 -17.68 42.15
N THR A 341 -3.27 -16.58 42.82
CA THR A 341 -3.29 -16.61 44.27
C THR A 341 -4.25 -17.75 44.63
N SER A 342 -3.75 -18.77 45.32
CA SER A 342 -4.46 -20.03 45.58
C SER A 342 -5.86 -19.84 46.18
N HIS A 343 -6.11 -18.67 46.76
CA HIS A 343 -7.30 -18.30 47.50
C HIS A 343 -8.36 -17.52 46.74
N TRP A 344 -8.10 -16.98 45.54
CA TRP A 344 -9.04 -16.07 44.88
C TRP A 344 -9.41 -16.54 43.48
N GLU A 345 -10.70 -16.47 43.13
CA GLU A 345 -11.24 -16.85 41.82
C GLU A 345 -10.84 -15.87 40.73
N GLY A 346 -9.56 -15.90 40.32
CA GLY A 346 -9.14 -15.33 39.04
C GLY A 346 -9.59 -13.90 38.76
N GLY A 347 -9.66 -13.04 39.77
CA GLY A 347 -10.01 -11.62 39.63
C GLY A 347 -11.47 -11.23 39.95
N GLN A 348 -12.36 -12.16 40.32
CA GLN A 348 -13.75 -11.83 40.70
C GLN A 348 -13.94 -11.46 42.19
N GLY A 349 -12.87 -11.29 42.97
CA GLY A 349 -12.95 -10.84 44.36
C GLY A 349 -13.64 -11.81 45.33
N CYS A 350 -13.98 -13.03 44.91
CA CYS A 350 -14.53 -14.08 45.77
C CYS A 350 -13.52 -15.21 46.02
N ARG A 351 -13.48 -15.72 47.26
CA ARG A 351 -12.58 -16.82 47.67
C ARG A 351 -13.18 -18.18 47.30
N ASN A 352 -12.40 -19.04 46.62
CA ASN A 352 -12.89 -20.36 46.20
C ASN A 352 -12.79 -21.39 47.34
N LYS A 353 -13.92 -21.67 48.03
CA LYS A 353 -13.97 -22.58 49.18
C LYS A 353 -13.51 -24.01 48.89
N VAL A 354 -13.63 -24.49 47.65
CA VAL A 354 -13.22 -25.86 47.27
C VAL A 354 -11.70 -26.01 47.31
N LYS A 355 -10.98 -24.95 46.91
CA LYS A 355 -9.51 -24.93 46.87
C LYS A 355 -8.85 -24.48 48.17
N MET A 356 -9.62 -23.88 49.09
CA MET A 356 -9.12 -23.52 50.42
C MET A 356 -8.77 -24.76 51.26
N SER A 357 -7.68 -24.69 52.02
CA SER A 357 -7.30 -25.77 52.93
C SER A 357 -8.41 -25.98 53.98
N ARG A 358 -8.56 -27.21 54.50
CA ARG A 358 -9.56 -27.48 55.55
C ARG A 358 -9.28 -26.71 56.85
N ASN A 359 -8.02 -26.36 57.10
CA ASN A 359 -7.61 -25.63 58.30
C ASN A 359 -7.65 -24.11 58.14
N ASP A 360 -8.05 -23.59 56.98
CA ASP A 360 -8.15 -22.15 56.76
C ASP A 360 -9.38 -21.57 57.50
N ARG A 361 -9.12 -20.61 58.40
CA ARG A 361 -10.13 -19.96 59.24
C ARG A 361 -11.24 -19.26 58.41
N GLN A 362 -10.92 -18.81 57.20
CA GLN A 362 -11.86 -18.09 56.34
C GLN A 362 -12.78 -19.02 55.53
N LYS A 363 -12.50 -20.34 55.48
CA LYS A 363 -13.27 -21.30 54.64
C LYS A 363 -14.73 -21.41 55.06
N TYR A 364 -14.96 -21.45 56.37
CA TYR A 364 -16.27 -21.65 56.98
C TYR A 364 -16.83 -20.39 57.66
N ALA A 365 -16.13 -19.25 57.58
CA ALA A 365 -16.48 -18.02 58.30
C ALA A 365 -17.85 -17.40 57.94
N ASN A 366 -18.57 -17.93 56.94
CA ASN A 366 -19.90 -17.46 56.53
C ASN A 366 -20.85 -18.62 56.14
N SER A 367 -20.57 -19.87 56.53
CA SER A 367 -21.42 -21.02 56.17
C SER A 367 -22.79 -21.02 56.85
N ASN A 368 -22.91 -20.34 57.99
CA ASN A 368 -24.12 -20.37 58.82
C ASN A 368 -24.99 -19.12 58.67
N LYS A 369 -24.73 -18.28 57.65
CA LYS A 369 -25.60 -17.14 57.35
C LYS A 369 -26.86 -17.64 56.65
N THR A 370 -28.01 -17.40 57.26
CA THR A 370 -29.33 -17.68 56.68
C THR A 370 -29.47 -16.93 55.36
N VAL A 371 -29.55 -17.67 54.26
CA VAL A 371 -29.81 -17.10 52.94
C VAL A 371 -31.30 -16.78 52.85
N SER A 372 -31.64 -15.56 52.45
CA SER A 372 -33.05 -15.17 52.30
C SER A 372 -33.72 -15.99 51.20
N ARG A 373 -35.00 -16.35 51.37
CA ARG A 373 -35.75 -17.15 50.38
C ARG A 373 -35.78 -16.52 48.99
N LYS A 374 -35.66 -15.19 48.89
CA LYS A 374 -35.58 -14.43 47.63
C LYS A 374 -34.34 -14.74 46.80
N ALA A 375 -33.18 -14.97 47.44
CA ALA A 375 -31.94 -15.29 46.73
C ALA A 375 -31.87 -16.75 46.27
N ALA A 376 -32.72 -17.63 46.82
CA ALA A 376 -32.78 -19.04 46.42
C ALA A 376 -33.56 -19.26 45.12
N THR A 377 -34.49 -18.35 44.77
CA THR A 377 -35.32 -18.44 43.56
C THR A 377 -34.60 -18.05 42.27
N GLU A 378 -33.50 -17.29 42.33
CA GLU A 378 -32.76 -16.80 41.15
C GLU A 378 -31.70 -17.79 40.61
N LYS A 379 -31.50 -18.94 41.26
CA LYS A 379 -30.44 -19.92 40.90
C LYS A 379 -30.95 -21.21 40.26
N LYS A 380 -32.14 -21.21 39.66
CA LYS A 380 -32.68 -22.40 38.98
C LYS A 380 -32.73 -22.23 37.48
#